data_AF-A0A971FD97-F1
#
_entry.id   AF-A0A971FD97-F1
#
_cell.length_a   1.000
_cell.length_b   1.000
_cell.length_c   1.000
_cell.angle_alpha   90.00
_cell.angle_beta   90.00
_cell.angle_gamma   90.00
#
_symmetry.space_group_name_H-M   'P 1'
#
loop_
_entity.id
_entity.type
_entity.pdbx_description
1 polymer ?
#
loop_
_entity_poly.entity_id
_entity_poly.type
_entity_poly.pdbx_seq_one_letter_code
_entity_poly.pdbx_strand_id
1 'polypeptide(L)'
;MTSFPPEKILSWNLFRRCFTRVELPRDCGLIARTDAVSPAYLRKIRRWNFLEAWGVFALVMAVVWCAYWLDKDATKTARTLIALPTMLWMFVLSPLVHYRFEKDIFLLPHQQRRGMGLYFWEFRGLGNPLRYYVGKDGEPPLVVKHWRCVAAVMAAMTVLYLSAAWTFSAEIDARYAAKITACGGKPQFIALLLAGLLAGWFFVLIPFMVRLDNFARSLRFILAFLTASLVFVVLFNLFFQFVLDPLRGVLEPNHFLRLRGALARDRIGALADLPAIGGQWSGYVTWGWVQQLIFASYFGVLFGRAFPVERSRRDLAKACLCSATAFSLVHLPNVWLMVFTFSGGIFGTLFFYQMFNLFALGFSHGFAGSLLNKLTPINFSVGPDQMPGR
;
A
#
# COMPACT_ATOMS: atom_id res chain seq x y z
N MET A 1 -2.66 -15.98 -26.21
CA MET A 1 -3.15 -16.53 -24.92
C MET A 1 -4.53 -15.96 -24.66
N THR A 2 -5.51 -16.86 -24.56
CA THR A 2 -6.93 -16.61 -24.37
C THR A 2 -7.20 -15.72 -23.16
N SER A 3 -8.00 -14.66 -23.35
CA SER A 3 -8.64 -13.94 -22.25
C SER A 3 -9.42 -14.96 -21.41
N PHE A 4 -8.97 -15.24 -20.18
CA PHE A 4 -9.71 -16.13 -19.29
C PHE A 4 -11.09 -15.52 -19.02
N PRO A 5 -12.19 -16.27 -19.20
CA PRO A 5 -13.53 -15.76 -18.92
C PRO A 5 -13.62 -15.36 -17.44
N PRO A 6 -14.32 -14.25 -17.09
CA PRO A 6 -14.41 -13.72 -15.73
C PRO A 6 -14.84 -14.77 -14.69
N GLU A 7 -15.70 -15.70 -15.10
CA GLU A 7 -16.22 -16.81 -14.28
C GLU A 7 -15.11 -17.74 -13.74
N LYS A 8 -13.98 -17.86 -14.44
CA LYS A 8 -12.81 -18.64 -13.97
C LYS A 8 -11.88 -17.84 -13.04
N ILE A 9 -12.09 -16.53 -12.91
CA ILE A 9 -11.25 -15.63 -12.11
C ILE A 9 -11.87 -15.36 -10.74
N LEU A 10 -13.21 -15.37 -10.64
CA LEU A 10 -13.98 -15.01 -9.45
C LEU A 10 -15.01 -16.09 -9.08
N SER A 11 -14.57 -17.31 -8.79
CA SER A 11 -15.46 -18.33 -8.19
C SER A 11 -15.39 -18.28 -6.66
N TRP A 12 -16.48 -18.69 -5.98
CA TRP A 12 -16.52 -18.79 -4.52
C TRP A 12 -15.36 -19.63 -3.95
N ASN A 13 -15.02 -20.73 -4.63
CA ASN A 13 -13.90 -21.58 -4.25
C ASN A 13 -12.55 -20.84 -4.31
N LEU A 14 -12.34 -20.00 -5.34
CA LEU A 14 -11.12 -19.19 -5.45
C LEU A 14 -11.07 -18.08 -4.40
N PHE A 15 -12.20 -17.44 -4.10
CA PHE A 15 -12.32 -16.45 -3.05
C PHE A 15 -12.02 -17.05 -1.66
N ARG A 16 -12.64 -18.20 -1.31
CA ARG A 16 -12.36 -18.92 -0.06
C ARG A 16 -10.89 -19.32 0.07
N ARG A 17 -10.23 -19.65 -1.05
CA ARG A 17 -8.79 -19.99 -1.04
C ARG A 17 -7.91 -18.83 -0.62
N CYS A 18 -8.29 -17.57 -0.88
CA CYS A 18 -7.54 -16.40 -0.42
C CYS A 18 -7.39 -16.34 1.11
N PHE A 19 -8.31 -16.95 1.86
CA PHE A 19 -8.29 -17.00 3.32
C PHE A 19 -7.70 -18.29 3.91
N THR A 20 -7.63 -19.36 3.12
CA THR A 20 -7.31 -20.71 3.61
C THR A 20 -6.00 -21.26 3.08
N ARG A 21 -5.45 -20.67 2.01
CA ARG A 21 -4.19 -21.09 1.40
C ARG A 21 -3.33 -19.88 1.06
N VAL A 22 -2.01 -20.05 1.21
CA VAL A 22 -1.02 -19.08 0.74
C VAL A 22 -0.25 -19.72 -0.41
N GLU A 23 -0.32 -19.10 -1.58
CA GLU A 23 0.37 -19.55 -2.78
C GLU A 23 1.46 -18.55 -3.16
N LEU A 24 2.72 -18.91 -2.94
CA LEU A 24 3.86 -18.11 -3.37
C LEU A 24 4.20 -18.48 -4.83
N PRO A 25 4.07 -17.56 -5.80
CA PRO A 25 4.47 -17.84 -7.16
C PRO A 25 5.97 -18.15 -7.22
N ARG A 26 6.38 -19.23 -7.91
CA ARG A 26 7.79 -19.64 -7.96
C ARG A 26 8.71 -18.58 -8.56
N ASP A 27 8.15 -17.74 -9.42
CA ASP A 27 8.82 -16.70 -10.19
C ASP A 27 8.67 -15.30 -9.56
N CYS A 28 8.23 -15.22 -8.29
CA CYS A 28 7.95 -13.95 -7.61
C CYS A 28 9.19 -13.17 -7.12
N GLY A 29 10.39 -13.76 -7.18
CA GLY A 29 11.62 -13.11 -6.73
C GLY A 29 11.86 -13.13 -5.22
N LEU A 30 11.12 -13.96 -4.46
CA LEU A 30 11.40 -14.27 -3.05
C LEU A 30 12.04 -15.64 -2.83
N ILE A 31 11.75 -16.59 -3.73
CA ILE A 31 12.22 -17.97 -3.59
C ILE A 31 13.67 -18.05 -4.05
N ALA A 32 14.57 -18.42 -3.14
CA ALA A 32 15.99 -18.53 -3.42
C ALA A 32 16.31 -19.84 -4.18
N ARG A 33 17.19 -19.73 -5.18
CA ARG A 33 17.84 -20.85 -5.86
C ARG A 33 19.00 -21.37 -5.01
N THR A 34 18.72 -22.38 -4.18
CA THR A 34 19.71 -22.94 -3.23
C THR A 34 20.81 -23.75 -3.90
N ASP A 35 20.60 -24.14 -5.16
CA ASP A 35 21.55 -24.82 -6.05
C ASP A 35 22.52 -23.86 -6.74
N ALA A 36 22.17 -22.57 -6.87
CA ALA A 36 22.93 -21.61 -7.67
C ALA A 36 24.15 -21.01 -6.96
N VAL A 37 24.18 -21.06 -5.63
CA VAL A 37 25.24 -20.44 -4.80
C VAL A 37 25.53 -21.28 -3.57
N SER A 38 26.69 -21.04 -2.95
CA SER A 38 27.04 -21.73 -1.70
C SER A 38 26.05 -21.40 -0.57
N PRO A 39 25.75 -22.35 0.35
CA PRO A 39 24.88 -22.09 1.49
C PRO A 39 25.36 -20.94 2.39
N ALA A 40 26.68 -20.75 2.49
CA ALA A 40 27.28 -19.65 3.25
C ALA A 40 26.98 -18.29 2.61
N TYR A 41 27.09 -18.19 1.29
CA TYR A 41 26.76 -16.96 0.56
C TYR A 41 25.28 -16.62 0.69
N LEU A 42 24.38 -17.61 0.53
CA LEU A 42 22.95 -17.38 0.71
C LEU A 42 22.61 -16.89 2.12
N ARG A 43 23.21 -17.46 3.17
CA ARG A 43 23.02 -16.96 4.56
C ARG A 43 23.48 -15.51 4.72
N LYS A 44 24.60 -15.12 4.10
CA LYS A 44 25.09 -13.74 4.11
C LYS A 44 24.08 -12.78 3.46
N ILE A 45 23.56 -13.13 2.28
CA ILE A 45 22.55 -12.32 1.58
C ILE A 45 21.27 -12.18 2.39
N ARG A 46 20.77 -13.27 2.98
CA ARG A 46 19.58 -13.24 3.85
C ARG A 46 19.77 -12.33 5.07
N ARG A 47 20.93 -12.41 5.73
CA ARG A 47 21.28 -11.52 6.86
C ARG A 47 21.36 -10.06 6.43
N TRP A 48 21.96 -9.78 5.27
CA TRP A 48 22.03 -8.42 4.73
C TRP A 48 20.65 -7.83 4.49
N ASN A 49 19.74 -8.54 3.81
CA ASN A 49 18.35 -8.09 3.62
C ASN A 49 17.66 -7.76 4.96
N PHE A 50 17.86 -8.60 5.98
CA PHE A 50 17.28 -8.38 7.31
C PHE A 50 17.83 -7.13 8.00
N LEU A 51 19.16 -6.98 8.02
CA LEU A 51 19.83 -5.87 8.69
C LEU A 51 19.57 -4.54 7.96
N GLU A 52 19.57 -4.54 6.64
CA GLU A 52 19.27 -3.35 5.85
C GLU A 52 17.84 -2.87 6.09
N ALA A 53 16.86 -3.78 6.07
CA ALA A 53 15.47 -3.42 6.33
C ALA A 53 15.30 -2.74 7.69
N TRP A 54 15.90 -3.29 8.77
CA TRP A 54 15.80 -2.67 10.09
C TRP A 54 16.64 -1.40 10.25
N GLY A 55 17.84 -1.36 9.67
CA GLY A 55 18.70 -0.17 9.71
C GLY A 55 18.05 1.02 9.01
N VAL A 56 17.47 0.79 7.83
CA VAL A 56 16.74 1.82 7.09
C VAL A 56 15.44 2.20 7.80
N PHE A 57 14.73 1.24 8.40
CA PHE A 57 13.55 1.54 9.20
C PHE A 57 13.87 2.44 10.41
N ALA A 58 15.01 2.23 11.07
CA ALA A 58 15.46 3.10 12.15
C ALA A 58 15.70 4.55 11.68
N LEU A 59 16.26 4.74 10.48
CA LEU A 59 16.41 6.08 9.87
C LEU A 59 15.06 6.72 9.56
N VAL A 60 14.10 5.94 9.05
CA VAL A 60 12.71 6.41 8.82
C VAL A 60 12.09 6.87 10.14
N MET A 61 12.22 6.07 11.21
CA MET A 61 11.70 6.44 12.52
C MET A 61 12.38 7.69 13.07
N ALA A 62 13.70 7.83 12.90
CA ALA A 62 14.43 9.03 13.28
C ALA A 62 13.89 10.28 12.54
N VAL A 63 13.60 10.20 11.25
CA VAL A 63 13.01 11.29 10.44
C VAL A 63 11.59 11.64 10.89
N VAL A 64 10.77 10.63 11.19
CA VAL A 64 9.38 10.84 11.67
C VAL A 64 9.39 11.54 13.01
N TRP A 65 10.27 11.12 13.92
CA TRP A 65 10.29 11.56 15.31
C TRP A 65 11.27 12.71 15.61
N CYS A 66 12.12 13.12 14.67
CA CYS A 66 13.09 14.20 14.92
C CYS A 66 12.42 15.50 15.37
N ALA A 67 11.20 15.75 14.87
CA ALA A 67 10.40 16.89 15.26
C ALA A 67 9.87 16.80 16.71
N TYR A 68 10.14 15.75 17.47
CA TYR A 68 9.91 15.73 18.92
C TYR A 68 11.08 16.32 19.69
N TRP A 69 12.31 16.03 19.24
CA TRP A 69 13.55 16.36 19.95
C TRP A 69 14.19 17.67 19.49
N LEU A 70 13.87 18.11 18.28
CA LEU A 70 14.49 19.27 17.63
C LEU A 70 13.52 20.44 17.51
N ASP A 71 14.09 21.65 17.44
CA ASP A 71 13.35 22.83 17.01
C ASP A 71 12.98 22.74 15.52
N LYS A 72 12.25 23.75 15.02
CA LYS A 72 11.71 23.76 13.65
C LYS A 72 12.80 23.75 12.57
N ASP A 73 13.87 24.52 12.75
CA ASP A 73 14.92 24.68 11.73
C ASP A 73 15.87 23.48 11.73
N ALA A 74 16.22 22.97 12.92
CA ALA A 74 16.95 21.74 13.09
C ALA A 74 16.17 20.52 12.57
N THR A 75 14.84 20.48 12.79
CA THR A 75 13.96 19.45 12.22
C THR A 75 14.00 19.47 10.69
N LYS A 76 13.86 20.66 10.07
CA LYS A 76 13.90 20.79 8.61
C LYS A 76 15.24 20.30 8.05
N THR A 77 16.33 20.67 8.70
CA THR A 77 17.69 20.28 8.33
C THR A 77 17.88 18.77 8.46
N ALA A 78 17.54 18.19 9.61
CA ALA A 78 17.65 16.76 9.87
C ALA A 78 16.79 15.93 8.89
N ARG A 79 15.53 16.33 8.64
CA ARG A 79 14.68 15.68 7.64
C ARG A 79 15.29 15.74 6.26
N THR A 80 15.86 16.88 5.86
CA THR A 80 16.49 17.00 4.53
C THR A 80 17.71 16.09 4.40
N LEU A 81 18.61 16.13 5.40
CA LEU A 81 19.87 15.39 5.38
C LEU A 81 19.70 13.87 5.56
N ILE A 82 18.65 13.42 6.25
CA ILE A 82 18.43 11.99 6.49
C ILE A 82 17.38 11.44 5.52
N ALA A 83 16.25 12.11 5.32
CA ALA A 83 15.15 11.56 4.51
C ALA A 83 15.51 11.47 3.03
N LEU A 84 16.15 12.49 2.43
CA LEU A 84 16.49 12.44 1.01
C LEU A 84 17.47 11.30 0.69
N PRO A 85 18.61 11.13 1.40
CA PRO A 85 19.48 9.99 1.16
C PRO A 85 18.81 8.65 1.47
N THR A 86 17.97 8.58 2.52
CA THR A 86 17.23 7.35 2.86
C THR A 86 16.26 6.97 1.75
N MET A 87 15.50 7.91 1.19
CA MET A 87 14.60 7.66 0.06
C MET A 87 15.37 7.28 -1.21
N LEU A 88 16.49 7.96 -1.50
CA LEU A 88 17.36 7.61 -2.62
C LEU A 88 17.90 6.19 -2.47
N TRP A 89 18.33 5.81 -1.27
CA TRP A 89 18.76 4.46 -0.96
C TRP A 89 17.63 3.45 -1.19
N MET A 90 16.48 3.67 -0.55
CA MET A 90 15.34 2.73 -0.60
C MET A 90 14.82 2.51 -2.01
N PHE A 91 14.64 3.59 -2.77
CA PHE A 91 13.91 3.51 -4.03
C PHE A 91 14.80 3.34 -5.24
N VAL A 92 16.08 3.72 -5.17
CA VAL A 92 17.01 3.69 -6.31
C VAL A 92 18.22 2.79 -6.03
N LEU A 93 19.03 3.12 -5.02
CA LEU A 93 20.35 2.49 -4.86
C LEU A 93 20.26 1.05 -4.35
N SER A 94 19.49 0.78 -3.31
CA SER A 94 19.35 -0.56 -2.71
C SER A 94 18.92 -1.59 -3.77
N PRO A 95 17.85 -1.39 -4.57
CA PRO A 95 17.52 -2.31 -5.65
C PRO A 95 18.64 -2.57 -6.66
N LEU A 96 19.46 -1.55 -7.00
CA LEU A 96 20.61 -1.68 -7.91
C LEU A 96 21.73 -2.52 -7.30
N VAL A 97 22.06 -2.25 -6.04
CA VAL A 97 23.09 -2.99 -5.30
C VAL A 97 22.64 -4.44 -5.10
N HIS A 98 21.43 -4.66 -4.60
CA HIS A 98 20.89 -6.01 -4.41
C HIS A 98 20.81 -6.79 -5.73
N TYR A 99 20.40 -6.19 -6.85
CA TYR A 99 20.40 -6.87 -8.14
C TYR A 99 21.80 -7.42 -8.50
N ARG A 100 22.86 -6.66 -8.26
CA ARG A 100 24.25 -7.06 -8.58
C ARG A 100 24.68 -8.33 -7.85
N PHE A 101 24.21 -8.54 -6.62
CA PHE A 101 24.62 -9.63 -5.74
C PHE A 101 23.60 -10.77 -5.63
N GLU A 102 22.34 -10.51 -5.96
CA GLU A 102 21.24 -11.45 -5.75
C GLU A 102 20.61 -11.99 -7.03
N LYS A 103 20.98 -11.46 -8.20
CA LYS A 103 20.36 -11.89 -9.47
C LYS A 103 20.45 -13.40 -9.70
N ASP A 104 21.52 -14.05 -9.25
CA ASP A 104 21.71 -15.50 -9.43
C ASP A 104 20.96 -16.33 -8.37
N ILE A 105 20.49 -15.68 -7.30
CA ILE A 105 19.74 -16.29 -6.21
C ILE A 105 18.23 -16.20 -6.47
N PHE A 106 17.72 -15.01 -6.82
CA PHE A 106 16.27 -14.75 -6.87
C PHE A 106 15.70 -14.61 -8.29
N LEU A 107 16.53 -14.61 -9.35
CA LEU A 107 16.03 -14.76 -10.72
C LEU A 107 16.21 -16.19 -11.20
N LEU A 108 15.15 -16.73 -11.83
CA LEU A 108 15.24 -17.96 -12.60
C LEU A 108 16.04 -17.72 -13.89
N PRO A 109 16.70 -18.76 -14.46
CA PRO A 109 17.52 -18.59 -15.66
C PRO A 109 16.80 -17.89 -16.83
N HIS A 110 15.54 -18.24 -17.08
CA HIS A 110 14.74 -17.59 -18.14
C HIS A 110 14.37 -16.13 -17.83
N GLN A 111 14.39 -15.73 -16.54
CA GLN A 111 14.12 -14.36 -16.10
C GLN A 111 15.35 -13.46 -16.18
N GLN A 112 16.57 -14.02 -16.18
CA GLN A 112 17.81 -13.23 -16.22
C GLN A 112 17.88 -12.30 -17.44
N ARG A 113 17.29 -12.70 -18.58
CA ARG A 113 17.17 -11.85 -19.79
C ARG A 113 16.35 -10.58 -19.55
N ARG A 114 15.37 -10.63 -18.64
CA ARG A 114 14.55 -9.48 -18.28
C ARG A 114 15.28 -8.52 -17.34
N GLY A 115 16.28 -9.05 -16.63
CA GLY A 115 17.32 -8.32 -15.93
C GLY A 115 16.80 -7.33 -14.87
N MET A 116 17.47 -6.19 -14.78
CA MET A 116 17.19 -5.15 -13.80
C MET A 116 15.74 -4.66 -13.84
N GLY A 117 15.12 -4.57 -15.02
CA GLY A 117 13.74 -4.10 -15.15
C GLY A 117 12.73 -5.00 -14.43
N LEU A 118 12.88 -6.32 -14.50
CA LEU A 118 12.03 -7.25 -13.75
C LEU A 118 12.27 -7.13 -12.24
N TYR A 119 13.55 -7.10 -11.85
CA TYR A 119 13.94 -7.10 -10.45
C TYR A 119 13.57 -5.79 -9.73
N PHE A 120 13.75 -4.65 -10.40
CA PHE A 120 13.44 -3.33 -9.87
C PHE A 120 11.94 -3.06 -9.83
N TRP A 121 11.23 -3.31 -10.93
CA TRP A 121 9.82 -2.96 -11.02
C TRP A 121 8.93 -4.07 -10.47
N GLU A 122 8.95 -5.23 -11.12
CA GLU A 122 7.88 -6.21 -10.97
C GLU A 122 8.03 -7.08 -9.71
N PHE A 123 9.26 -7.40 -9.28
CA PHE A 123 9.50 -8.06 -7.99
C PHE A 123 9.21 -7.16 -6.78
N ARG A 124 8.99 -5.86 -7.03
CA ARG A 124 8.51 -4.90 -6.04
C ARG A 124 7.00 -4.64 -6.19
N GLY A 125 6.35 -5.35 -7.10
CA GLY A 125 4.93 -5.23 -7.40
C GLY A 125 4.55 -4.00 -8.22
N LEU A 126 5.52 -3.29 -8.78
CA LEU A 126 5.32 -2.10 -9.62
C LEU A 126 5.00 -2.50 -11.06
N GLY A 127 4.36 -1.56 -11.77
CA GLY A 127 4.26 -1.59 -13.22
C GLY A 127 5.63 -1.34 -13.86
N ASN A 128 5.78 -1.77 -15.11
CA ASN A 128 6.99 -1.56 -15.89
C ASN A 128 6.67 -0.57 -17.03
N PRO A 129 7.09 0.70 -16.94
CA PRO A 129 6.69 1.74 -17.89
C PRO A 129 7.20 1.47 -19.31
N LEU A 130 8.38 0.86 -19.45
CA LEU A 130 8.91 0.48 -20.77
C LEU A 130 8.02 -0.58 -21.44
N ARG A 131 7.66 -1.64 -20.69
CA ARG A 131 6.73 -2.66 -21.20
C ARG A 131 5.34 -2.08 -21.46
N TYR A 132 4.90 -1.10 -20.67
CA TYR A 132 3.60 -0.45 -20.85
C TYR A 132 3.46 0.20 -22.22
N TYR A 133 4.45 1.00 -22.62
CA TYR A 133 4.40 1.77 -23.86
C TYR A 133 4.93 1.04 -25.09
N VAL A 134 6.01 0.27 -24.94
CA VAL A 134 6.76 -0.30 -26.07
C VAL A 134 6.53 -1.80 -26.21
N GLY A 135 6.19 -2.49 -25.11
CA GLY A 135 6.25 -3.94 -25.07
C GLY A 135 7.70 -4.44 -24.87
N LYS A 136 7.90 -5.76 -24.85
CA LYS A 136 9.22 -6.38 -24.69
C LYS A 136 9.20 -7.84 -25.17
N ASP A 137 10.31 -8.32 -25.73
CA ASP A 137 10.50 -9.73 -26.10
C ASP A 137 9.38 -10.28 -27.04
N GLY A 138 8.96 -9.46 -28.01
CA GLY A 138 7.87 -9.79 -28.95
C GLY A 138 6.45 -9.63 -28.39
N GLU A 139 6.30 -9.23 -27.13
CA GLU A 139 5.03 -8.85 -26.55
C GLU A 139 4.62 -7.44 -27.02
N PRO A 140 3.37 -7.20 -27.45
CA PRO A 140 2.89 -5.86 -27.73
C PRO A 140 2.85 -5.00 -26.46
N PRO A 141 2.77 -3.65 -26.59
CA PRO A 141 2.62 -2.74 -25.45
C PRO A 141 1.54 -3.22 -24.47
N LEU A 142 1.83 -3.21 -23.16
CA LEU A 142 0.87 -3.71 -22.16
C LEU A 142 -0.41 -2.88 -22.14
N VAL A 143 -0.36 -1.60 -22.49
CA VAL A 143 -1.56 -0.76 -22.62
C VAL A 143 -2.53 -1.31 -23.67
N VAL A 144 -2.00 -1.83 -24.79
CA VAL A 144 -2.80 -2.46 -25.86
C VAL A 144 -3.24 -3.85 -25.43
N LYS A 145 -2.29 -4.67 -24.96
CA LYS A 145 -2.55 -6.06 -24.56
C LYS A 145 -3.59 -6.17 -23.44
N HIS A 146 -3.55 -5.25 -22.47
CA HIS A 146 -4.39 -5.25 -21.29
C HIS A 146 -5.35 -4.05 -21.24
N TRP A 147 -5.78 -3.53 -22.40
CA TRP A 147 -6.61 -2.33 -22.49
C TRP A 147 -7.88 -2.39 -21.64
N ARG A 148 -8.50 -3.58 -21.48
CA ARG A 148 -9.67 -3.78 -20.61
C ARG A 148 -9.36 -3.53 -19.14
N CYS A 149 -8.17 -3.93 -18.68
CA CYS A 149 -7.72 -3.64 -17.31
C CYS A 149 -7.44 -2.15 -17.14
N VAL A 150 -6.81 -1.52 -18.13
CA VAL A 150 -6.57 -0.07 -18.14
C VAL A 150 -7.90 0.67 -18.06
N ALA A 151 -8.86 0.35 -18.92
CA ALA A 151 -10.20 0.93 -18.92
C ALA A 151 -10.92 0.72 -17.57
N ALA A 152 -10.82 -0.47 -16.97
CA ALA A 152 -11.42 -0.75 -15.67
C ALA A 152 -10.79 0.09 -14.54
N VAL A 153 -9.46 0.25 -14.52
CA VAL A 153 -8.77 1.12 -13.56
C VAL A 153 -9.20 2.58 -13.76
N MET A 154 -9.25 3.05 -15.00
CA MET A 154 -9.70 4.40 -15.34
C MET A 154 -11.15 4.65 -14.90
N ALA A 155 -12.04 3.69 -15.14
CA ALA A 155 -13.44 3.77 -14.70
C ALA A 155 -13.55 3.79 -13.18
N ALA A 156 -12.83 2.92 -12.47
CA ALA A 156 -12.81 2.91 -11.01
C ALA A 156 -12.31 4.24 -10.44
N MET A 157 -11.22 4.79 -10.99
CA MET A 157 -10.71 6.09 -10.56
C MET A 157 -11.66 7.24 -10.88
N THR A 158 -12.36 7.17 -12.02
CA THR A 158 -13.40 8.15 -12.38
C THR A 158 -14.51 8.18 -11.32
N VAL A 159 -15.02 7.00 -10.93
CA VAL A 159 -16.04 6.89 -9.87
C VAL A 159 -15.52 7.48 -8.55
N LEU A 160 -14.29 7.14 -8.14
CA LEU A 160 -13.71 7.69 -6.91
C LEU A 160 -13.58 9.21 -6.94
N TYR A 161 -13.14 9.79 -8.06
CA TYR A 161 -13.00 11.24 -8.18
C TYR A 161 -14.32 11.99 -8.28
N LEU A 162 -15.34 11.40 -8.90
CA LEU A 162 -16.69 11.95 -8.86
C LEU A 162 -17.26 11.92 -7.44
N SER A 163 -17.07 10.81 -6.71
CA SER A 163 -17.41 10.73 -5.29
C SER A 163 -16.65 11.79 -4.48
N ALA A 164 -15.38 12.03 -4.76
CA ALA A 164 -14.60 13.08 -4.09
C ALA A 164 -15.12 14.48 -4.40
N ALA A 165 -15.45 14.77 -5.66
CA ALA A 165 -16.03 16.04 -6.06
C ALA A 165 -17.37 16.30 -5.38
N TRP A 166 -18.17 15.24 -5.16
CA TRP A 166 -19.40 15.30 -4.39
C TRP A 166 -19.13 15.54 -2.90
N THR A 167 -18.31 14.70 -2.26
CA THR A 167 -18.03 14.75 -0.83
C THR A 167 -17.36 16.05 -0.39
N PHE A 168 -16.43 16.57 -1.20
CA PHE A 168 -15.65 17.77 -0.90
C PHE A 168 -16.15 18.99 -1.68
N SER A 169 -17.40 18.94 -2.17
CA SER A 169 -18.01 19.97 -3.02
C SER A 169 -17.91 21.39 -2.42
N ALA A 170 -18.23 21.53 -1.13
CA ALA A 170 -18.15 22.83 -0.43
C ALA A 170 -16.70 23.31 -0.23
N GLU A 171 -15.76 22.40 0.03
CA GLU A 171 -14.33 22.73 0.17
C GLU A 171 -13.73 23.16 -1.17
N ILE A 172 -14.15 22.51 -2.26
CA ILE A 172 -13.79 22.89 -3.63
C ILE A 172 -14.28 24.31 -3.93
N ASP A 173 -15.53 24.63 -3.59
CA ASP A 173 -16.09 25.97 -3.79
C ASP A 173 -15.29 27.02 -3.01
N ALA A 174 -15.04 26.77 -1.73
CA ALA A 174 -14.30 27.68 -0.87
C ALA A 174 -12.86 27.93 -1.35
N ARG A 175 -12.16 26.89 -1.83
CA ARG A 175 -10.75 26.99 -2.24
C ARG A 175 -10.55 27.48 -3.67
N TYR A 176 -11.52 27.23 -4.56
CA TYR A 176 -11.35 27.42 -5.99
C TYR A 176 -12.41 28.34 -6.63
N ALA A 177 -13.20 29.08 -5.85
CA ALA A 177 -14.23 30.01 -6.35
C ALA A 177 -13.76 30.85 -7.56
N ALA A 178 -12.60 31.50 -7.46
CA ALA A 178 -12.07 32.32 -8.55
C ALA A 178 -11.76 31.51 -9.83
N LYS A 179 -11.25 30.29 -9.69
CA LYS A 179 -10.94 29.39 -10.82
C LYS A 179 -12.20 28.79 -11.43
N ILE A 180 -13.20 28.49 -10.60
CA ILE A 180 -14.51 27.99 -11.03
C ILE A 180 -15.17 29.00 -11.98
N THR A 181 -15.19 30.29 -11.60
CA THR A 181 -15.72 31.35 -12.46
C THR A 181 -14.95 31.46 -13.77
N ALA A 182 -13.61 31.39 -13.72
CA ALA A 182 -12.75 31.45 -14.91
C ALA A 182 -12.96 30.28 -15.88
N CYS A 183 -13.43 29.11 -15.39
CA CYS A 183 -13.72 27.94 -16.21
C CYS A 183 -15.15 27.91 -16.77
N GLY A 184 -15.95 28.97 -16.59
CA GLY A 184 -17.34 29.00 -17.07
C GLY A 184 -18.33 28.23 -16.19
N GLY A 185 -17.94 27.89 -14.96
CA GLY A 185 -18.80 27.24 -13.97
C GLY A 185 -18.18 26.00 -13.32
N LYS A 186 -18.83 25.55 -12.24
CA LYS A 186 -18.39 24.40 -11.44
C LYS A 186 -18.37 23.09 -12.23
N PRO A 187 -19.37 22.77 -13.08
CA PRO A 187 -19.34 21.55 -13.88
C PRO A 187 -18.12 21.48 -14.81
N GLN A 188 -17.80 22.58 -15.49
CA GLN A 188 -16.65 22.68 -16.39
C GLN A 188 -15.34 22.57 -15.63
N PHE A 189 -15.21 23.25 -14.49
CA PHE A 189 -14.04 23.14 -13.62
C PHE A 189 -13.81 21.68 -13.16
N ILE A 190 -14.86 20.99 -12.69
CA ILE A 190 -14.78 19.59 -12.26
C ILE A 190 -14.43 18.68 -13.44
N ALA A 191 -15.03 18.88 -14.62
CA ALA A 191 -14.73 18.10 -15.81
C ALA A 191 -13.26 18.23 -16.26
N LEU A 192 -12.73 19.46 -16.26
CA LEU A 192 -11.31 19.72 -16.57
C LEU A 192 -10.38 19.10 -15.54
N LEU A 193 -10.69 19.23 -14.25
CA LEU A 193 -9.91 18.62 -13.18
C LEU A 193 -9.90 17.09 -13.31
N LEU A 194 -11.06 16.49 -13.54
CA LEU A 194 -11.21 15.05 -13.73
C LEU A 194 -10.42 14.57 -14.97
N ALA A 195 -10.53 15.28 -16.09
CA ALA A 195 -9.76 14.98 -17.30
C ALA A 195 -8.25 15.03 -17.04
N GLY A 196 -7.77 16.05 -16.32
CA GLY A 196 -6.36 16.17 -15.93
C GLY A 196 -5.89 15.03 -15.03
N LEU A 197 -6.67 14.68 -13.99
CA LEU A 197 -6.36 13.56 -13.10
C LEU A 197 -6.34 12.24 -13.85
N LEU A 198 -7.31 12.00 -14.74
CA LEU A 198 -7.39 10.80 -15.55
C LEU A 198 -6.25 10.71 -16.58
N ALA A 199 -5.86 11.82 -17.20
CA ALA A 199 -4.67 11.86 -18.04
C ALA A 199 -3.41 11.50 -17.23
N GLY A 200 -3.27 12.05 -16.01
CA GLY A 200 -2.21 11.67 -15.08
C GLY A 200 -2.22 10.18 -14.76
N TRP A 201 -3.40 9.58 -14.56
CA TRP A 201 -3.50 8.13 -14.39
C TRP A 201 -3.02 7.37 -15.61
N PHE A 202 -3.54 7.69 -16.78
CA PHE A 202 -3.26 6.95 -18.00
C PHE A 202 -1.79 7.02 -18.42
N PHE A 203 -1.19 8.21 -18.35
CA PHE A 203 0.16 8.45 -18.86
C PHE A 203 1.27 8.28 -17.81
N VAL A 204 0.95 8.40 -16.52
CA VAL A 204 1.95 8.31 -15.46
C VAL A 204 1.61 7.16 -14.52
N LEU A 205 0.51 7.24 -13.81
CA LEU A 205 0.30 6.35 -12.65
C LEU A 205 0.12 4.89 -13.06
N ILE A 206 -0.69 4.55 -14.07
CA ILE A 206 -0.86 3.16 -14.53
C ILE A 206 0.48 2.50 -14.92
N PRO A 207 1.32 3.10 -15.79
CA PRO A 207 2.61 2.53 -16.17
C PRO A 207 3.52 2.15 -14.99
N PHE A 208 3.51 2.92 -13.90
CA PHE A 208 4.38 2.71 -12.73
C PHE A 208 3.72 1.93 -11.60
N MET A 209 2.42 2.13 -11.37
CA MET A 209 1.72 1.60 -10.20
C MET A 209 1.05 0.26 -10.48
N VAL A 210 0.53 0.06 -11.70
CA VAL A 210 -0.34 -1.07 -12.02
C VAL A 210 0.44 -2.17 -12.72
N ARG A 211 0.56 -3.32 -12.05
CA ARG A 211 1.15 -4.54 -12.62
C ARG A 211 0.12 -5.27 -13.50
N LEU A 212 -0.06 -4.77 -14.73
CA LEU A 212 -1.14 -5.19 -15.64
C LEU A 212 -1.15 -6.68 -16.01
N ASP A 213 0.04 -7.30 -16.08
CA ASP A 213 0.24 -8.70 -16.42
C ASP A 213 -0.35 -9.68 -15.39
N ASN A 214 -0.63 -9.21 -14.16
CA ASN A 214 -1.29 -10.02 -13.15
C ASN A 214 -2.51 -9.35 -12.49
N PHE A 215 -2.89 -8.14 -12.91
CA PHE A 215 -4.00 -7.40 -12.29
C PHE A 215 -5.31 -8.19 -12.24
N ALA A 216 -5.68 -8.87 -13.33
CA ALA A 216 -6.88 -9.71 -13.36
C ALA A 216 -6.84 -10.82 -12.29
N ARG A 217 -5.67 -11.44 -12.04
CA ARG A 217 -5.48 -12.44 -10.97
C ARG A 217 -5.52 -11.81 -9.58
N SER A 218 -5.20 -10.52 -9.47
CA SER A 218 -5.25 -9.77 -8.21
C SER A 218 -6.68 -9.38 -7.80
N LEU A 219 -7.66 -9.39 -8.71
CA LEU A 219 -9.06 -9.03 -8.42
C LEU A 219 -9.65 -9.84 -7.27
N ARG A 220 -9.40 -11.16 -7.22
CA ARG A 220 -9.87 -12.01 -6.11
C ARG A 220 -9.30 -11.58 -4.76
N PHE A 221 -8.05 -11.13 -4.74
CA PHE A 221 -7.39 -10.66 -3.52
C PHE A 221 -7.88 -9.26 -3.13
N ILE A 222 -8.17 -8.40 -4.11
CA ILE A 222 -8.85 -7.11 -3.85
C ILE A 222 -10.18 -7.39 -3.17
N LEU A 223 -11.07 -8.19 -3.78
CA LEU A 223 -12.38 -8.49 -3.21
C LEU A 223 -12.28 -9.14 -1.82
N ALA A 224 -11.36 -10.08 -1.63
CA ALA A 224 -11.11 -10.70 -0.33
C ALA A 224 -10.66 -9.66 0.71
N PHE A 225 -9.75 -8.76 0.35
CA PHE A 225 -9.25 -7.72 1.25
C PHE A 225 -10.35 -6.69 1.59
N LEU A 226 -11.11 -6.23 0.60
CA LEU A 226 -12.23 -5.30 0.81
C LEU A 226 -13.26 -5.92 1.76
N THR A 227 -13.65 -7.17 1.53
CA THR A 227 -14.63 -7.89 2.36
C THR A 227 -14.12 -8.08 3.78
N ALA A 228 -12.88 -8.56 3.92
CA ALA A 228 -12.28 -8.77 5.22
C ALA A 228 -12.11 -7.46 5.99
N SER A 229 -11.73 -6.38 5.31
CA SER A 229 -11.61 -5.05 5.91
C SER A 229 -12.95 -4.53 6.36
N LEU A 230 -14.01 -4.66 5.57
CA LEU A 230 -15.35 -4.26 5.97
C LEU A 230 -15.80 -4.98 7.23
N VAL A 231 -15.73 -6.32 7.25
CA VAL A 231 -16.10 -7.13 8.42
C VAL A 231 -15.25 -6.74 9.63
N PHE A 232 -13.93 -6.66 9.45
CA PHE A 232 -13.00 -6.34 10.53
C PHE A 232 -13.26 -4.95 11.13
N VAL A 233 -13.44 -3.93 10.30
CA VAL A 233 -13.69 -2.55 10.77
C VAL A 233 -15.06 -2.45 11.44
N VAL A 234 -16.09 -3.13 10.94
CA VAL A 234 -17.41 -3.17 11.58
C VAL A 234 -17.33 -3.86 12.94
N LEU A 235 -16.65 -5.01 13.04
CA LEU A 235 -16.44 -5.71 14.32
C LEU A 235 -15.70 -4.83 15.32
N PHE A 236 -14.66 -4.11 14.87
CA PHE A 236 -13.96 -3.17 15.72
C PHE A 236 -14.80 -1.97 16.10
N ASN A 237 -15.63 -1.44 15.20
CA ASN A 237 -16.59 -0.39 15.54
C ASN A 237 -17.52 -0.87 16.67
N LEU A 238 -18.06 -2.10 16.60
CA LEU A 238 -18.86 -2.68 17.68
C LEU A 238 -18.05 -2.83 18.98
N PHE A 239 -16.79 -3.26 18.89
CA PHE A 239 -15.89 -3.30 20.05
C PHE A 239 -15.69 -1.90 20.66
N PHE A 240 -15.50 -0.85 19.86
CA PHE A 240 -15.47 0.52 20.38
C PHE A 240 -16.78 0.88 21.06
N GLN A 241 -17.94 0.59 20.46
CA GLN A 241 -19.24 0.93 21.02
C GLN A 241 -19.48 0.28 22.39
N PHE A 242 -19.22 -1.02 22.51
CA PHE A 242 -19.62 -1.79 23.68
C PHE A 242 -18.52 -1.92 24.74
N VAL A 243 -17.25 -1.72 24.38
CA VAL A 243 -16.12 -1.90 25.30
C VAL A 243 -15.41 -0.58 25.59
N LEU A 244 -15.04 0.20 24.56
CA LEU A 244 -14.15 1.35 24.76
C LEU A 244 -14.86 2.68 24.97
N ASP A 245 -15.97 2.96 24.27
CA ASP A 245 -16.75 4.17 24.45
C ASP A 245 -17.32 4.30 25.89
N PRO A 246 -17.78 3.22 26.57
CA PRO A 246 -18.14 3.27 27.99
C PRO A 246 -16.96 3.64 28.90
N LEU A 247 -15.73 3.33 28.49
CA LEU A 247 -14.50 3.63 29.22
C LEU A 247 -13.86 4.94 28.78
N ARG A 248 -14.47 5.71 27.86
CA ARG A 248 -13.86 6.90 27.24
C ARG A 248 -13.34 7.90 28.27
N GLY A 249 -14.09 8.16 29.35
CA GLY A 249 -13.66 9.06 30.42
C GLY A 249 -12.38 8.61 31.14
N VAL A 250 -12.19 7.29 31.30
CA VAL A 250 -10.96 6.72 31.90
C VAL A 250 -9.78 6.75 30.92
N LEU A 251 -10.06 6.63 29.62
CA LEU A 251 -9.03 6.65 28.57
C LEU A 251 -8.55 8.07 28.21
N GLU A 252 -9.38 9.09 28.45
CA GLU A 252 -9.14 10.47 28.02
C GLU A 252 -7.78 11.05 28.47
N PRO A 253 -7.31 10.84 29.72
CA PRO A 253 -6.02 11.36 30.16
C PRO A 253 -4.83 10.69 29.46
N ASN A 254 -5.02 9.51 28.88
CA ASN A 254 -3.94 8.75 28.25
C ASN A 254 -3.82 9.10 26.76
N HIS A 255 -2.83 9.91 26.40
CA HIS A 255 -2.60 10.36 25.03
C HIS A 255 -2.42 9.24 23.99
N PHE A 256 -1.97 8.05 24.43
CA PHE A 256 -1.76 6.88 23.58
C PHE A 256 -3.05 6.09 23.33
N LEU A 257 -3.99 6.11 24.29
CA LEU A 257 -5.21 5.29 24.31
C LEU A 257 -6.51 6.10 24.14
N ARG A 258 -6.47 7.43 24.23
CA ARG A 258 -7.67 8.27 24.12
C ARG A 258 -8.35 8.08 22.76
N LEU A 259 -9.68 8.07 22.79
CA LEU A 259 -10.52 8.05 21.59
C LEU A 259 -10.70 9.47 21.06
N ARG A 260 -10.87 9.65 19.75
CA ARG A 260 -11.06 10.98 19.13
C ARG A 260 -12.30 11.06 18.25
N GLY A 261 -13.00 12.19 18.36
CA GLY A 261 -14.19 12.51 17.58
C GLY A 261 -15.48 11.88 18.12
N ALA A 262 -16.50 11.80 17.27
CA ALA A 262 -17.81 11.26 17.60
C ALA A 262 -17.75 9.80 18.11
N LEU A 263 -18.80 9.36 18.81
CA LEU A 263 -18.91 7.98 19.30
C LEU A 263 -18.96 7.00 18.14
N ALA A 264 -18.53 5.76 18.37
CA ALA A 264 -18.54 4.72 17.34
C ALA A 264 -19.96 4.43 16.81
N ARG A 265 -20.99 4.53 17.67
CA ARG A 265 -22.39 4.34 17.29
C ARG A 265 -22.91 5.38 16.30
N ASP A 266 -22.45 6.63 16.43
CA ASP A 266 -22.89 7.72 15.55
C ASP A 266 -22.19 7.62 14.18
N ARG A 267 -21.04 6.93 14.14
CA ARG A 267 -20.22 6.76 12.94
C ARG A 267 -20.69 5.61 12.04
N ILE A 268 -21.44 4.63 12.56
CA ILE A 268 -21.87 3.47 11.75
C ILE A 268 -22.77 3.87 10.58
N GLY A 269 -23.54 4.96 10.75
CA GLY A 269 -24.38 5.53 9.69
C GLY A 269 -23.61 5.97 8.45
N ALA A 270 -22.29 6.19 8.55
CA ALA A 270 -21.45 6.52 7.40
C ALA A 270 -21.40 5.38 6.34
N LEU A 271 -21.76 4.14 6.70
CA LEU A 271 -21.92 3.06 5.72
C LEU A 271 -23.05 3.31 4.70
N ALA A 272 -24.04 4.14 5.05
CA ALA A 272 -25.11 4.52 4.14
C ALA A 272 -24.67 5.62 3.14
N ASP A 273 -23.60 6.36 3.45
CA ASP A 273 -23.06 7.43 2.60
C ASP A 273 -21.90 6.89 1.73
N LEU A 274 -22.27 6.12 0.70
CA LEU A 274 -21.32 5.56 -0.27
C LEU A 274 -20.47 6.64 -0.97
N PRO A 275 -21.02 7.81 -1.37
CA PRO A 275 -20.21 8.90 -1.89
C PRO A 275 -19.13 9.35 -0.91
N ALA A 276 -19.43 9.54 0.38
CA ALA A 276 -18.42 9.93 1.38
C ALA A 276 -17.30 8.90 1.57
N ILE A 277 -17.63 7.61 1.52
CA ILE A 277 -16.61 6.54 1.55
C ILE A 277 -15.76 6.61 0.28
N GLY A 278 -16.38 6.71 -0.89
CA GLY A 278 -15.69 6.80 -2.18
C GLY A 278 -14.81 8.05 -2.29
N GLY A 279 -15.29 9.20 -1.80
CA GLY A 279 -14.56 10.45 -1.79
C GLY A 279 -13.31 10.37 -0.91
N GLN A 280 -13.43 9.83 0.30
CA GLN A 280 -12.29 9.58 1.18
C GLN A 280 -11.29 8.60 0.53
N TRP A 281 -11.81 7.55 -0.09
CA TRP A 281 -11.02 6.51 -0.75
C TRP A 281 -10.20 7.05 -1.92
N SER A 282 -10.71 8.04 -2.66
CA SER A 282 -9.96 8.68 -3.76
C SER A 282 -8.61 9.29 -3.33
N GLY A 283 -8.54 9.88 -2.14
CA GLY A 283 -7.28 10.39 -1.57
C GLY A 283 -6.45 9.26 -0.99
N TYR A 284 -7.12 8.34 -0.28
CA TYR A 284 -6.48 7.22 0.40
C TYR A 284 -5.91 6.15 -0.53
N VAL A 285 -6.36 6.01 -1.78
CA VAL A 285 -5.72 5.10 -2.74
C VAL A 285 -4.32 5.59 -3.12
N THR A 286 -4.15 6.90 -3.31
CA THR A 286 -2.84 7.49 -3.63
C THR A 286 -1.90 7.38 -2.44
N TRP A 287 -2.38 7.78 -1.26
CA TRP A 287 -1.62 7.64 -0.02
C TRP A 287 -1.32 6.17 0.31
N GLY A 288 -2.30 5.31 0.14
CA GLY A 288 -2.18 3.88 0.36
C GLY A 288 -1.13 3.27 -0.55
N TRP A 289 -1.07 3.67 -1.82
CA TRP A 289 0.01 3.23 -2.70
C TRP A 289 1.39 3.69 -2.24
N VAL A 290 1.56 4.94 -1.78
CA VAL A 290 2.84 5.43 -1.22
C VAL A 290 3.24 4.58 -0.01
N GLN A 291 2.30 4.28 0.89
CA GLN A 291 2.55 3.41 2.03
C GLN A 291 2.94 1.99 1.57
N GLN A 292 2.28 1.42 0.56
CA GLN A 292 2.66 0.11 0.03
C GLN A 292 4.03 0.14 -0.66
N LEU A 293 4.37 1.23 -1.36
CA LEU A 293 5.69 1.41 -1.96
C LEU A 293 6.79 1.33 -0.91
N ILE A 294 6.57 1.91 0.27
CA ILE A 294 7.50 1.82 1.39
C ILE A 294 7.46 0.41 2.02
N PHE A 295 6.29 -0.02 2.49
CA PHE A 295 6.19 -1.16 3.40
C PHE A 295 6.11 -2.51 2.70
N ALA A 296 5.43 -2.61 1.56
CA ALA A 296 5.35 -3.85 0.80
C ALA A 296 6.53 -3.97 -0.19
N SER A 297 6.77 -2.95 -1.01
CA SER A 297 7.75 -3.00 -2.11
C SER A 297 9.20 -3.01 -1.66
N TYR A 298 9.50 -2.36 -0.53
CA TYR A 298 10.85 -2.28 0.02
C TYR A 298 10.99 -3.21 1.23
N PHE A 299 10.40 -2.85 2.37
CA PHE A 299 10.55 -3.64 3.60
C PHE A 299 10.00 -5.07 3.45
N GLY A 300 8.82 -5.23 2.86
CA GLY A 300 8.20 -6.53 2.61
C GLY A 300 9.03 -7.43 1.70
N VAL A 301 9.64 -6.90 0.64
CA VAL A 301 10.53 -7.68 -0.24
C VAL A 301 11.80 -8.09 0.51
N LEU A 302 12.46 -7.17 1.22
CA LEU A 302 13.67 -7.48 1.98
C LEU A 302 13.41 -8.52 3.08
N PHE A 303 12.35 -8.35 3.88
CA PHE A 303 11.98 -9.36 4.88
C PHE A 303 11.60 -10.71 4.25
N GLY A 304 10.89 -10.69 3.11
CA GLY A 304 10.56 -11.91 2.36
C GLY A 304 11.81 -12.66 1.88
N ARG A 305 12.86 -11.93 1.48
CA ARG A 305 14.15 -12.50 1.08
C ARG A 305 15.03 -12.86 2.26
N ALA A 306 14.86 -12.23 3.42
CA ALA A 306 15.60 -12.55 4.65
C ALA A 306 15.27 -13.95 5.19
N PHE A 307 14.06 -14.47 4.95
CA PHE A 307 13.60 -15.75 5.47
C PHE A 307 13.29 -16.75 4.34
N PRO A 308 13.53 -18.06 4.53
CA PRO A 308 13.18 -19.08 3.53
C PRO A 308 11.67 -19.35 3.54
N VAL A 309 10.89 -18.35 3.11
CA VAL A 309 9.42 -18.33 3.16
C VAL A 309 8.77 -19.48 2.37
N GLU A 310 9.49 -20.06 1.42
CA GLU A 310 9.09 -21.23 0.65
C GLU A 310 9.13 -22.55 1.44
N ARG A 311 9.96 -22.63 2.51
CA ARG A 311 10.23 -23.87 3.22
C ARG A 311 9.22 -24.17 4.32
N SER A 312 8.74 -23.13 5.01
CA SER A 312 7.86 -23.33 6.16
C SER A 312 6.91 -22.15 6.38
N ARG A 313 5.73 -22.45 6.93
CA ARG A 313 4.78 -21.43 7.40
C ARG A 313 5.36 -20.55 8.50
N ARG A 314 6.31 -21.06 9.29
CA ARG A 314 6.98 -20.30 10.35
C ARG A 314 7.87 -19.21 9.77
N ASP A 315 8.61 -19.50 8.69
CA ASP A 315 9.49 -18.51 8.06
C ASP A 315 8.70 -17.45 7.30
N LEU A 316 7.60 -17.84 6.65
CA LEU A 316 6.63 -16.90 6.11
C LEU A 316 6.05 -15.99 7.22
N ALA A 317 5.67 -16.56 8.36
CA ALA A 317 5.15 -15.79 9.49
C ALA A 317 6.18 -14.78 10.02
N LYS A 318 7.47 -15.14 10.11
CA LYS A 318 8.54 -14.20 10.50
C LYS A 318 8.60 -13.00 9.55
N ALA A 319 8.58 -13.24 8.23
CA ALA A 319 8.59 -12.16 7.25
C ALA A 319 7.38 -11.22 7.42
N CYS A 320 6.18 -11.80 7.58
CA CYS A 320 4.95 -11.02 7.79
C CYS A 320 4.98 -10.25 9.12
N LEU A 321 5.48 -10.85 10.20
CA LEU A 321 5.62 -10.19 11.50
C LEU A 321 6.61 -9.02 11.44
N CYS A 322 7.75 -9.18 10.76
CA CYS A 322 8.70 -8.07 10.59
C CYS A 322 8.08 -6.90 9.81
N SER A 323 7.41 -7.18 8.69
CA SER A 323 6.70 -6.16 7.91
C SER A 323 5.59 -5.48 8.72
N ALA A 324 4.79 -6.27 9.45
CA ALA A 324 3.71 -5.76 10.29
C ALA A 324 4.23 -4.88 11.44
N THR A 325 5.33 -5.28 12.08
CA THR A 325 5.97 -4.49 13.14
C THR A 325 6.47 -3.16 12.60
N ALA A 326 7.18 -3.15 11.46
CA ALA A 326 7.63 -1.91 10.83
C ALA A 326 6.45 -1.00 10.46
N PHE A 327 5.40 -1.58 9.86
CA PHE A 327 4.21 -0.82 9.50
C PHE A 327 3.42 -0.32 10.72
N SER A 328 3.40 -1.07 11.83
CA SER A 328 2.75 -0.64 13.06
C SER A 328 3.52 0.49 13.75
N LEU A 329 4.83 0.33 13.93
CA LEU A 329 5.66 1.28 14.69
C LEU A 329 5.71 2.68 14.08
N VAL A 330 5.58 2.84 12.75
CA VAL A 330 5.52 4.18 12.14
C VAL A 330 4.30 5.00 12.59
N HIS A 331 3.26 4.32 13.11
CA HIS A 331 2.02 4.95 13.58
C HIS A 331 2.02 5.26 15.08
N LEU A 332 3.15 5.07 15.77
CA LEU A 332 3.33 5.61 17.11
C LEU A 332 2.98 7.12 17.14
N PRO A 333 2.45 7.64 18.26
CA PRO A 333 2.15 6.96 19.52
C PRO A 333 0.73 6.35 19.60
N ASN A 334 -0.04 6.36 18.50
CA ASN A 334 -1.46 6.00 18.54
C ASN A 334 -1.65 4.48 18.58
N VAL A 335 -1.90 3.94 19.79
CA VAL A 335 -2.01 2.49 20.01
C VAL A 335 -3.11 1.86 19.19
N TRP A 336 -4.28 2.50 19.05
CA TRP A 336 -5.38 1.95 18.27
C TRP A 336 -5.00 1.82 16.79
N LEU A 337 -4.41 2.87 16.21
CA LEU A 337 -3.93 2.83 14.84
C LEU A 337 -2.81 1.81 14.67
N MET A 338 -1.93 1.64 15.67
CA MET A 338 -0.91 0.60 15.68
C MET A 338 -1.50 -0.82 15.65
N VAL A 339 -2.59 -1.10 16.38
CA VAL A 339 -3.27 -2.41 16.34
C VAL A 339 -3.85 -2.67 14.95
N PHE A 340 -4.52 -1.68 14.37
CA PHE A 340 -5.09 -1.79 13.02
C PHE A 340 -4.02 -2.01 11.97
N THR A 341 -2.95 -1.22 12.02
CA THR A 341 -1.86 -1.29 11.04
C THR A 341 -0.98 -2.51 11.24
N PHE A 342 -0.83 -3.04 12.46
CA PHE A 342 -0.18 -4.34 12.68
C PHE A 342 -0.98 -5.47 12.02
N SER A 343 -2.30 -5.52 12.29
CA SER A 343 -3.19 -6.52 11.68
C SER A 343 -3.20 -6.40 10.15
N GLY A 344 -3.35 -5.17 9.65
CA GLY A 344 -3.27 -4.85 8.22
C GLY A 344 -1.92 -5.19 7.61
N GLY A 345 -0.82 -5.05 8.35
CA GLY A 345 0.53 -5.41 7.93
C GLY A 345 0.71 -6.92 7.77
N ILE A 346 0.14 -7.74 8.66
CA ILE A 346 0.15 -9.20 8.53
C ILE A 346 -0.60 -9.61 7.26
N PHE A 347 -1.88 -9.24 7.14
CA PHE A 347 -2.71 -9.65 6.01
C PHE A 347 -2.25 -9.02 4.69
N GLY A 348 -1.84 -7.75 4.72
CA GLY A 348 -1.31 -7.03 3.58
C GLY A 348 -0.03 -7.67 3.03
N THR A 349 0.90 -8.07 3.89
CA THR A 349 2.13 -8.77 3.46
C THR A 349 1.80 -10.16 2.90
N LEU A 350 0.91 -10.91 3.55
CA LEU A 350 0.46 -12.21 3.06
C LEU A 350 -0.19 -12.12 1.68
N PHE A 351 -1.03 -11.11 1.43
CA PHE A 351 -1.67 -10.93 0.13
C PHE A 351 -0.67 -10.41 -0.90
N PHE A 352 0.21 -9.49 -0.50
CA PHE A 352 1.29 -8.99 -1.36
C PHE A 352 2.14 -10.12 -1.92
N TYR A 353 2.58 -11.08 -1.10
CA TYR A 353 3.40 -12.18 -1.57
C TYR A 353 2.70 -13.14 -2.53
N GLN A 354 1.36 -13.14 -2.56
CA GLN A 354 0.58 -13.98 -3.47
C GLN A 354 0.27 -13.28 -4.79
N MET A 355 0.30 -11.94 -4.82
CA MET A 355 -0.12 -11.17 -6.00
C MET A 355 0.95 -10.25 -6.57
N PHE A 356 1.97 -9.81 -5.81
CA PHE A 356 2.99 -8.85 -6.23
C PHE A 356 2.43 -7.75 -7.14
N ASN A 357 1.41 -7.05 -6.66
CA ASN A 357 0.73 -5.99 -7.38
C ASN A 357 0.42 -4.86 -6.39
N LEU A 358 1.22 -3.81 -6.48
CA LEU A 358 1.23 -2.74 -5.49
C LEU A 358 -0.01 -1.87 -5.59
N PHE A 359 -0.52 -1.63 -6.80
CA PHE A 359 -1.79 -0.93 -6.99
C PHE A 359 -2.96 -1.71 -6.38
N ALA A 360 -3.06 -3.02 -6.61
CA ALA A 360 -4.13 -3.84 -6.02
C ALA A 360 -4.13 -3.76 -4.49
N LEU A 361 -2.94 -3.81 -3.87
CA LEU A 361 -2.80 -3.65 -2.43
C LEU A 361 -3.10 -2.22 -1.97
N GLY A 362 -2.58 -1.21 -2.66
CA GLY A 362 -2.78 0.21 -2.33
C GLY A 362 -4.24 0.64 -2.46
N PHE A 363 -4.94 0.14 -3.48
CA PHE A 363 -6.38 0.32 -3.67
C PHE A 363 -7.17 -0.28 -2.51
N SER A 364 -6.87 -1.54 -2.15
CA SER A 364 -7.54 -2.25 -1.05
C SER A 364 -7.24 -1.62 0.32
N HIS A 365 -6.00 -1.21 0.53
CA HIS A 365 -5.56 -0.50 1.73
C HIS A 365 -6.22 0.88 1.84
N GLY A 366 -6.34 1.61 0.73
CA GLY A 366 -7.02 2.89 0.69
C GLY A 366 -8.50 2.78 1.11
N PHE A 367 -9.17 1.70 0.71
CA PHE A 367 -10.53 1.40 1.15
C PHE A 367 -10.57 1.12 2.66
N ALA A 368 -9.70 0.23 3.15
CA ALA A 368 -9.64 -0.12 4.56
C ALA A 368 -9.34 1.10 5.45
N GLY A 369 -8.40 1.96 5.04
CA GLY A 369 -8.08 3.21 5.71
C GLY A 369 -9.26 4.18 5.71
N SER A 370 -10.02 4.26 4.62
CA SER A 370 -11.23 5.09 4.53
C SER A 370 -12.34 4.59 5.46
N LEU A 371 -12.58 3.27 5.49
CA LEU A 371 -13.53 2.66 6.42
C LEU A 371 -13.11 2.90 7.87
N LEU A 372 -11.84 2.64 8.21
CA LEU A 372 -11.35 2.88 9.56
C LEU A 372 -11.52 4.36 9.96
N ASN A 373 -11.18 5.29 9.07
CA ASN A 373 -11.31 6.73 9.33
C ASN A 373 -12.76 7.16 9.58
N LYS A 374 -13.71 6.64 8.78
CA LYS A 374 -15.13 6.98 8.90
C LYS A 374 -15.78 6.28 10.09
N LEU A 375 -15.51 5.00 10.29
CA LEU A 375 -16.24 4.17 11.24
C LEU A 375 -15.64 4.14 12.64
N THR A 376 -14.35 4.46 12.85
CA THR A 376 -13.74 4.32 14.19
C THR A 376 -13.42 5.67 14.84
N PRO A 377 -13.55 5.80 16.17
CA PRO A 377 -13.24 7.03 16.89
C PRO A 377 -11.73 7.13 17.17
N ILE A 378 -10.88 6.97 16.14
CA ILE A 378 -9.42 7.03 16.26
C ILE A 378 -8.85 8.13 15.39
N ASN A 379 -7.69 8.64 15.78
CA ASN A 379 -6.94 9.59 14.95
C ASN A 379 -6.07 8.85 13.92
N PHE A 380 -5.79 9.52 12.79
CA PHE A 380 -4.92 9.02 11.73
C PHE A 380 -3.60 9.79 11.62
N SER A 381 -3.39 10.81 12.45
CA SER A 381 -2.07 11.45 12.57
C SER A 381 -1.02 10.42 13.00
N VAL A 382 0.24 10.70 12.68
CA VAL A 382 1.41 9.90 13.04
C VAL A 382 2.50 10.80 13.61
N GLY A 383 3.33 10.25 14.50
CA GLY A 383 4.50 10.95 15.00
C GLY A 383 4.22 12.00 16.10
N PRO A 384 5.13 12.97 16.28
CA PRO A 384 5.26 13.73 17.51
C PRO A 384 4.16 14.76 17.78
N ASP A 385 3.40 15.17 16.76
CA ASP A 385 2.26 16.09 16.89
C ASP A 385 1.10 15.50 17.74
N GLN A 386 1.24 14.25 18.18
CA GLN A 386 0.29 13.60 19.09
C GLN A 386 0.75 13.56 20.54
N MET A 387 1.99 13.94 20.82
CA MET A 387 2.55 13.95 22.17
C MET A 387 2.15 15.23 22.93
N PRO A 388 2.08 15.20 24.27
CA PRO A 388 1.87 16.40 25.07
C PRO A 388 2.99 17.43 24.85
N GLY A 389 2.65 18.72 24.88
CA GLY A 389 3.63 19.82 24.79
C GLY A 389 4.17 20.11 23.38
N ARG A 390 3.50 19.60 22.34
CA ARG A 390 3.76 19.90 20.93
C ARG A 390 2.53 20.46 20.25
#